data_AF-A0A8D5FL65-F1
#
_entry.id   AF-A0A8D5FL65-F1
#
_cell.length_a   1.000
_cell.length_b   1.000
_cell.length_c   1.000
_cell.angle_alpha   90.00
_cell.angle_beta   90.00
_cell.angle_gamma   90.00
#
_symmetry.space_group_name_H-M   'P 1'
#
loop_
_entity.id
_entity.type
_entity.pdbx_description
1 polymer ?
#
loop_
_entity_poly.entity_id
_entity_poly.type
_entity_poly.pdbx_seq_one_letter_code
_entity_poly.pdbx_strand_id
1 'polypeptide(L)'
;MLTVRFGVRAILFLGAFLSAATNLLFMILAGGGADTTLLALVIGADNLSAGIATTAFVAFLSSLTSVSFTAVQYAIFSSVMTLFPKLIGGYSGTMVSTFGYERFFLITAVMGIPVLALVWAVRKI
;
A
#
# COMPACT_ATOMS: atom_id res chain seq x y z
N MET A 1 -6.98 18.45 -0.15
CA MET A 1 -6.78 19.52 -1.15
C MET A 1 -5.68 19.23 -2.19
N LEU A 2 -4.75 18.28 -1.97
CA LEU A 2 -3.78 17.83 -3.00
C LEU A 2 -4.40 16.99 -4.13
N THR A 3 -5.44 16.21 -3.83
CA THR A 3 -6.23 15.38 -4.77
C THR A 3 -6.94 16.17 -5.86
N VAL A 4 -7.30 17.43 -5.60
CA VAL A 4 -8.00 18.32 -6.53
C VAL A 4 -7.03 18.99 -7.53
N ARG A 5 -5.74 19.13 -7.18
CA ARG A 5 -4.73 19.83 -8.01
C ARG A 5 -3.86 18.90 -8.88
N PHE A 6 -3.53 17.70 -8.43
CA PHE A 6 -2.62 16.78 -9.15
C PHE A 6 -3.33 15.57 -9.80
N GLY A 7 -4.63 15.41 -9.57
CA GLY A 7 -5.38 14.25 -10.00
C GLY A 7 -5.15 13.03 -9.10
N VAL A 8 -6.21 12.27 -8.86
CA VAL A 8 -6.24 11.09 -8.00
C VAL A 8 -5.16 10.05 -8.39
N ARG A 9 -4.84 9.95 -9.69
CA ARG A 9 -3.84 8.99 -10.21
C ARG A 9 -2.43 9.26 -9.74
N ALA A 10 -2.00 10.52 -9.70
CA ALA A 10 -0.64 10.87 -9.29
C ALA A 10 -0.38 10.49 -7.83
N ILE A 11 -1.40 10.68 -6.96
CA ILE A 11 -1.30 10.36 -5.54
C ILE A 11 -1.42 8.85 -5.31
N LEU A 12 -2.26 8.15 -6.07
CA LEU A 12 -2.31 6.69 -6.06
C LEU A 12 -0.98 6.07 -6.48
N PHE A 13 -0.37 6.57 -7.55
CA PHE A 13 0.93 6.13 -8.03
C PHE A 13 2.02 6.40 -6.98
N LEU A 14 2.02 7.60 -6.40
CA LEU A 14 2.95 7.96 -5.33
C LEU A 14 2.80 7.04 -4.11
N GLY A 15 1.57 6.77 -3.66
CA GLY A 15 1.31 5.86 -2.54
C GLY A 15 1.78 4.43 -2.82
N ALA A 16 1.49 3.90 -4.01
CA ALA A 16 1.96 2.58 -4.42
C ALA A 16 3.50 2.51 -4.51
N PHE A 17 4.13 3.56 -5.02
CA PHE A 17 5.58 3.64 -5.15
C PHE A 17 6.25 3.72 -3.77
N LEU A 18 5.75 4.59 -2.89
CA LEU A 18 6.26 4.72 -1.54
C LEU A 18 6.10 3.42 -0.75
N SER A 19 4.99 2.70 -0.90
CA SER A 19 4.78 1.40 -0.24
C SER A 19 5.75 0.32 -0.73
N ALA A 20 6.02 0.27 -2.04
CA ALA A 20 7.05 -0.62 -2.58
C ALA A 20 8.46 -0.24 -2.09
N ALA A 21 8.76 1.06 -2.02
CA ALA A 21 10.04 1.56 -1.52
C ALA A 21 10.25 1.25 -0.03
N THR A 22 9.22 1.38 0.81
CA THR A 22 9.33 1.06 2.25
C THR A 22 9.53 -0.44 2.48
N ASN A 23 8.95 -1.31 1.65
CA ASN A 23 9.26 -2.74 1.68
C ASN A 23 10.74 -3.04 1.38
N LEU A 24 11.39 -2.29 0.47
CA LEU A 24 12.83 -2.43 0.26
C LEU A 24 13.65 -1.97 1.47
N LEU A 25 13.20 -0.93 2.19
CA LEU A 25 13.83 -0.52 3.44
C LEU A 25 13.70 -1.60 4.53
N PHE A 26 12.56 -2.29 4.60
CA PHE A 26 12.38 -3.44 5.49
C PHE A 26 13.27 -4.63 5.12
N MET A 27 13.51 -4.88 3.83
CA MET A 27 14.47 -5.88 3.38
C MET A 27 15.89 -5.56 3.88
N ILE A 28 16.31 -4.29 3.79
CA ILE A 28 17.63 -3.84 4.30
C ILE A 28 17.68 -4.00 5.83
N LEU A 29 16.62 -3.61 6.53
CA LEU A 29 16.51 -3.78 7.99
C LEU A 29 16.57 -5.26 8.41
N ALA A 30 16.01 -6.17 7.61
CA ALA A 30 16.05 -7.60 7.90
C ALA A 30 17.46 -8.20 7.85
N GLY A 31 18.36 -7.63 7.03
CA GLY A 31 19.78 -8.01 7.00
C GLY A 31 20.65 -7.21 7.98
N GLY A 32 20.18 -6.04 8.42
CA GLY A 32 20.93 -5.04 9.18
C GLY A 32 20.81 -5.13 10.70
N GLY A 33 20.93 -6.32 11.30
CA GLY A 33 21.02 -6.49 12.76
C GLY A 33 19.92 -5.80 13.60
N ALA A 34 20.12 -5.72 14.92
CA ALA A 34 19.17 -5.12 15.86
C ALA A 34 19.43 -3.61 16.08
N ASP A 35 19.42 -2.80 15.01
CA ASP A 35 19.52 -1.34 15.12
C ASP A 35 18.14 -0.71 15.33
N THR A 36 17.89 -0.22 16.55
CA THR A 36 16.63 0.43 16.94
C THR A 36 16.41 1.77 16.26
N THR A 37 17.48 2.46 15.86
CA THR A 37 17.40 3.73 15.14
C THR A 37 16.94 3.50 13.71
N LEU A 38 17.54 2.50 13.04
CA LEU A 38 17.13 2.09 11.70
C LEU A 38 15.68 1.59 11.71
N LEU A 39 15.31 0.78 12.69
CA LEU A 39 13.93 0.31 12.88
C LEU A 39 12.94 1.48 12.98
N ALA A 40 13.23 2.48 13.82
CA ALA A 40 12.36 3.64 13.99
C ALA A 40 12.22 4.46 12.69
N LEU A 41 13.30 4.66 11.94
CA LEU A 41 13.28 5.36 10.66
C LEU A 41 12.45 4.61 9.60
N VAL A 42 12.65 3.30 9.47
CA VAL A 42 11.91 2.48 8.51
C VAL A 42 10.42 2.46 8.83
N ILE A 43 10.05 2.27 10.10
CA ILE A 43 8.65 2.31 10.54
C ILE A 43 8.05 3.71 10.35
N GLY A 44 8.81 4.77 10.61
CA GLY A 44 8.36 6.14 10.39
C GLY A 44 8.06 6.44 8.92
N ALA A 45 8.97 6.02 8.02
CA ALA A 45 8.79 6.14 6.59
C ALA A 45 7.59 5.32 6.09
N ASP A 46 7.40 4.10 6.61
CA ASP A 46 6.29 3.22 6.25
C ASP A 46 4.94 3.80 6.68
N ASN A 47 4.83 4.33 7.91
CA ASN A 47 3.59 4.96 8.35
C ASN A 47 3.22 6.21 7.54
N LEU A 48 4.22 7.02 7.15
CA LEU A 48 3.99 8.15 6.27
C LEU A 48 3.48 7.69 4.89
N SER A 49 4.11 6.67 4.33
CA SER A 49 3.71 6.03 3.07
C SER A 49 2.28 5.49 3.14
N ALA A 50 1.95 4.74 4.19
CA ALA A 50 0.63 4.18 4.44
C ALA A 50 -0.46 5.26 4.58
N GLY A 51 -0.15 6.38 5.23
CA GLY A 51 -1.05 7.54 5.32
C GLY A 51 -1.35 8.18 3.96
N ILE A 52 -0.32 8.34 3.11
CA ILE A 52 -0.47 8.86 1.75
C ILE A 52 -1.29 7.88 0.89
N ALA A 53 -0.94 6.59 0.92
CA ALA A 53 -1.61 5.54 0.16
C ALA A 53 -3.09 5.41 0.53
N THR A 54 -3.41 5.42 1.83
CA THR A 54 -4.79 5.35 2.33
C THR A 54 -5.60 6.55 1.86
N THR A 55 -5.05 7.76 1.99
CA THR A 55 -5.73 8.99 1.55
C THR A 55 -5.95 9.00 0.04
N ALA A 56 -4.97 8.54 -0.74
CA ALA A 56 -5.09 8.40 -2.20
C ALA A 56 -6.20 7.42 -2.59
N PHE A 57 -6.26 6.28 -1.91
CA PHE A 57 -7.22 5.22 -2.18
C PHE A 57 -8.65 5.64 -1.84
N VAL A 58 -8.86 6.31 -0.71
CA VAL A 58 -10.18 6.88 -0.35
C VAL A 58 -10.62 7.92 -1.39
N ALA A 59 -9.72 8.79 -1.86
CA ALA A 59 -10.02 9.74 -2.92
C ALA A 59 -10.37 9.05 -4.26
N PHE A 60 -9.74 7.91 -4.55
CA PHE A 60 -10.06 7.09 -5.71
C PHE A 60 -11.44 6.45 -5.63
N LEU A 61 -11.77 5.83 -4.50
CA LEU A 61 -13.12 5.30 -4.28
C LEU A 61 -14.17 6.42 -4.40
N SER A 62 -13.92 7.58 -3.80
CA SER A 62 -14.81 8.75 -3.91
C SER A 62 -15.01 9.22 -5.36
N SER A 63 -14.01 9.04 -6.23
CA SER A 63 -14.14 9.37 -7.67
C SER A 63 -14.93 8.33 -8.46
N LEU A 64 -15.02 7.09 -7.96
CA LEU A 64 -15.78 6.00 -8.59
C LEU A 64 -17.24 5.93 -8.12
N THR A 65 -17.55 6.43 -6.92
CA THR A 65 -18.90 6.38 -6.37
C THR A 65 -19.75 7.57 -6.86
N SER A 66 -20.65 7.28 -7.81
CA SER A 66 -21.82 8.11 -8.12
C SER A 66 -22.89 7.95 -7.02
N VAL A 67 -23.55 9.05 -6.65
CA VAL A 67 -24.31 9.34 -5.41
C VAL A 67 -25.57 8.48 -5.19
N SER A 68 -25.80 7.40 -5.96
CA SER A 68 -27.12 6.76 -6.06
C SER A 68 -27.43 5.62 -5.05
N PHE A 69 -26.43 4.95 -4.44
CA PHE A 69 -26.63 3.87 -3.44
C PHE A 69 -25.48 3.82 -2.40
N THR A 70 -25.25 4.94 -1.73
CA THR A 70 -24.01 5.25 -0.97
C THR A 70 -23.71 4.33 0.22
N ALA A 71 -24.69 3.84 0.98
CA ALA A 71 -24.41 3.08 2.20
C ALA A 71 -23.86 1.66 1.94
N VAL A 72 -24.53 0.90 1.06
CA VAL A 72 -24.15 -0.51 0.80
C VAL A 72 -22.89 -0.60 -0.05
N GLN A 73 -22.75 0.23 -1.09
CA GLN A 73 -21.55 0.22 -1.95
C GLN A 73 -20.31 0.63 -1.16
N TYR A 74 -20.40 1.67 -0.33
CA TYR A 74 -19.28 2.09 0.50
C TYR A 74 -18.91 1.03 1.54
N ALA A 75 -19.91 0.39 2.18
CA ALA A 75 -19.66 -0.71 3.11
C ALA A 75 -18.93 -1.87 2.43
N ILE A 76 -19.37 -2.29 1.24
CA ILE A 76 -18.70 -3.36 0.48
C ILE A 76 -17.28 -2.96 0.10
N PHE A 77 -17.06 -1.76 -0.45
CA PHE A 77 -15.71 -1.30 -0.81
C PHE A 77 -14.78 -1.19 0.41
N SER A 78 -15.29 -0.68 1.53
CA SER A 78 -14.55 -0.59 2.79
C SER A 78 -14.22 -1.97 3.37
N SER A 79 -15.17 -2.91 3.34
CA SER A 79 -14.94 -4.28 3.77
C SER A 79 -13.92 -4.99 2.89
N VAL A 80 -13.97 -4.83 1.56
CA VAL A 80 -12.96 -5.38 0.65
C VAL A 80 -11.59 -4.75 0.91
N MET A 81 -11.53 -3.44 1.12
CA MET A 81 -10.29 -2.71 1.44
C MET A 81 -9.65 -3.18 2.75
N THR A 82 -10.44 -3.58 3.74
CA THR A 82 -9.94 -3.89 5.09
C THR A 82 -9.77 -5.38 5.35
N LEU A 83 -10.72 -6.20 4.92
CA LEU A 83 -10.75 -7.63 5.23
C LEU A 83 -9.82 -8.43 4.31
N PHE A 84 -9.85 -8.15 3.00
CA PHE A 84 -9.09 -8.92 2.03
C PHE A 84 -7.57 -8.84 2.27
N PRO A 85 -6.97 -7.65 2.49
CA PRO A 85 -5.54 -7.56 2.82
C PRO A 85 -5.20 -8.21 4.16
N LYS A 86 -6.09 -8.15 5.16
CA LYS A 86 -5.86 -8.79 6.47
C LYS A 86 -5.85 -10.31 6.38
N LEU A 87 -6.74 -10.90 5.57
CA LEU A 87 -6.77 -12.34 5.35
C LEU A 87 -5.47 -12.83 4.70
N ILE A 88 -5.03 -12.15 3.63
CA ILE A 88 -3.76 -12.50 2.95
C ILE A 88 -2.56 -12.23 3.87
N GLY A 89 -2.57 -11.09 4.56
CA GLY A 89 -1.54 -10.70 5.52
C GLY A 89 -1.43 -11.67 6.70
N GLY A 90 -2.51 -12.34 7.11
CA GLY A 90 -2.47 -13.40 8.13
C GLY A 90 -1.53 -14.56 7.78
N TYR A 91 -1.37 -14.88 6.49
CA TYR A 91 -0.45 -15.91 6.02
C TYR A 91 1.01 -15.43 5.89
N SER A 92 1.28 -14.13 6.07
CA SER A 92 2.65 -13.61 6.00
C SER A 92 3.58 -14.25 7.03
N GLY A 93 3.09 -14.56 8.23
CA GLY A 93 3.89 -15.16 9.29
C GLY A 93 4.46 -16.53 8.92
N THR A 94 3.68 -17.38 8.24
CA THR A 94 4.13 -18.69 7.77
C THR A 94 5.08 -18.58 6.57
N MET A 95 4.91 -17.55 5.73
CA MET A 95 5.86 -17.24 4.66
C MET A 95 7.21 -16.79 5.22
N VAL A 96 7.21 -15.88 6.19
CA VAL A 96 8.44 -15.39 6.84
C VAL A 96 9.16 -16.52 7.58
N SER A 97 8.44 -17.42 8.25
CA SER A 97 9.07 -18.56 8.93
C SER A 97 9.75 -19.54 7.97
N THR A 98 9.32 -19.56 6.69
CA THR A 98 9.85 -20.48 5.68
C THR A 98 10.94 -19.84 4.82
N PHE A 99 10.77 -18.58 4.42
CA PHE A 99 11.64 -17.87 3.46
C PHE A 99 12.52 -16.79 4.07
N GLY A 100 12.28 -16.42 5.34
CA GLY A 100 12.95 -15.31 6.02
C GLY A 100 12.37 -13.94 5.67
N TYR A 101 12.67 -12.94 6.49
CA TYR A 101 12.16 -11.57 6.32
C TYR A 101 12.68 -10.89 5.04
N GLU A 102 13.95 -11.07 4.69
CA GLU A 102 14.56 -10.44 3.50
C GLU A 102 13.82 -10.82 2.20
N ARG A 103 13.63 -12.12 1.96
CA ARG A 103 12.92 -12.60 0.76
C ARG A 103 11.45 -12.22 0.77
N PHE A 104 10.80 -12.24 1.95
CA PHE A 104 9.41 -11.83 2.08
C PHE A 104 9.23 -10.37 1.64
N PHE A 105 10.04 -9.45 2.16
CA PHE A 105 9.97 -8.03 1.82
C PHE A 105 10.38 -7.74 0.36
N LEU A 106 11.30 -8.52 -0.21
CA LEU A 106 11.61 -8.44 -1.64
C LEU A 106 10.40 -8.84 -2.49
N ILE A 107 9.74 -9.95 -2.16
CA ILE A 107 8.55 -10.42 -2.89
C ILE A 107 7.43 -9.37 -2.81
N THR A 108 7.17 -8.79 -1.63
CA THR A 108 6.14 -7.75 -1.48
C THR A 108 6.50 -6.46 -2.21
N ALA A 109 7.77 -6.06 -2.25
CA ALA A 109 8.23 -4.94 -3.06
C ALA A 109 8.03 -5.18 -4.57
N VAL A 110 8.35 -6.39 -5.05
CA VAL A 110 8.15 -6.79 -6.46
C VAL A 110 6.66 -6.84 -6.82
N MET A 111 5.78 -7.27 -5.91
CA MET A 111 4.33 -7.16 -6.11
C MET A 111 3.85 -5.71 -6.28
N GLY A 112 4.61 -4.71 -5.85
CA GLY A 112 4.34 -3.30 -6.13
C GLY A 112 4.46 -2.95 -7.61
N ILE A 113 5.29 -3.66 -8.39
CA ILE A 113 5.50 -3.41 -9.83
C ILE A 113 4.21 -3.60 -10.64
N PRO A 114 3.49 -4.73 -10.58
CA PRO A 114 2.24 -4.88 -11.30
C PRO A 114 1.17 -3.88 -10.82
N VAL A 115 1.17 -3.51 -9.54
CA VAL A 115 0.26 -2.46 -9.04
C VAL A 115 0.56 -1.11 -9.68
N LEU A 116 1.83 -0.70 -9.73
CA LEU A 116 2.26 0.53 -10.41
C LEU A 116 1.93 0.51 -11.90
N ALA A 117 2.13 -0.64 -12.56
CA ALA A 117 1.76 -0.83 -13.96
C ALA A 117 0.25 -0.70 -14.18
N LEU A 118 -0.57 -1.27 -13.30
CA LEU A 118 -2.03 -1.12 -13.34
C LEU A 118 -2.46 0.33 -13.13
N VAL A 119 -1.91 1.02 -12.12
CA VAL A 119 -2.22 2.44 -11.86
C VAL A 119 -1.84 3.31 -13.06
N TRP A 120 -0.73 3.00 -13.73
CA TRP A 120 -0.31 3.68 -14.95
C TRP A 120 -1.20 3.35 -16.16
N ALA A 121 -1.62 2.09 -16.30
CA ALA A 121 -2.47 1.60 -17.38
C ALA A 121 -3.92 2.09 -17.30
N VAL A 122 -4.40 2.49 -16.11
CA VAL A 122 -5.71 3.12 -15.93
C VAL A 122 -5.74 4.48 -16.66
N ARG A 123 -6.18 4.45 -17.93
CA ARG A 123 -6.47 5.61 -18.76
C ARG A 123 -7.93 6.04 -18.57
N LYS A 124 -8.11 7.34 -18.29
CA LYS A 124 -9.40 8.06 -18.21
C LYS A 124 -10.40 7.46 -17.21
N ILE A 125 -10.25 7.86 -15.95
CA ILE A 125 -11.37 8.44 -15.20
C ILE A 125 -11.19 9.95 -15.28
#